data_AF-A0AAV1ADP0-F1
#
_entry.id   AF-A0AAV1ADP0-F1
#
_cell.length_a   1.000
_cell.length_b   1.000
_cell.length_c   1.000
_cell.angle_alpha   90.00
_cell.angle_beta   90.00
_cell.angle_gamma   90.00
#
_symmetry.space_group_name_H-M   'P 1'
#
loop_
_entity.id
_entity.type
_entity.pdbx_description
1 polymer ?
#
loop_
_entity_poly.entity_id
_entity_poly.type
_entity_poly.pdbx_seq_one_letter_code
_entity_poly.pdbx_strand_id
1 'polypeptide(L)'
;MSAVNITNITFLDNPASFLSPFQFEISYECLAALKDDLEWKLIYVGSAEDETYDQLLESVLVGPVNVGNYRFVLQADPPDPVPLQVS
;
A
#
# COMPACT_ATOMS: atom_id res chain seq x y z
N MET A 1 -2.04 22.55 3.07
CA MET A 1 -0.71 21.94 2.92
C MET A 1 -0.79 20.57 3.56
N SER A 2 -0.36 19.49 2.88
CA SER A 2 -0.45 18.13 3.44
C SER A 2 0.52 17.96 4.62
N ALA A 3 0.16 17.18 5.64
CA ALA A 3 1.04 16.86 6.76
C ALA A 3 2.07 15.75 6.43
N VAL A 4 1.78 14.96 5.39
CA VAL A 4 2.63 13.88 4.90
C VAL A 4 2.79 14.02 3.40
N ASN A 5 4.00 13.78 2.90
CA ASN A 5 4.33 13.77 1.48
C ASN A 5 5.04 12.46 1.12
N ILE A 6 4.55 11.75 0.11
CA ILE A 6 5.21 10.53 -0.38
C ILE A 6 6.35 10.97 -1.30
N THR A 7 7.57 10.53 -1.01
CA THR A 7 8.76 10.94 -1.78
C THR A 7 9.18 9.89 -2.79
N ASN A 8 8.98 8.60 -2.50
CA ASN A 8 9.26 7.52 -3.44
C ASN A 8 8.47 6.24 -3.12
N ILE A 9 8.19 5.45 -4.15
CA ILE A 9 7.67 4.07 -4.05
C ILE A 9 8.48 3.21 -5.01
N THR A 10 9.16 2.20 -4.49
CA THR A 10 9.93 1.24 -5.30
C THR A 10 9.28 -0.14 -5.20
N PHE A 11 8.96 -0.72 -6.36
CA PHE A 11 8.45 -2.09 -6.46
C PHE A 11 9.63 -3.06 -6.37
N LEU A 12 9.61 -3.94 -5.38
CA LEU A 12 10.61 -4.98 -5.21
C LEU A 12 10.16 -6.24 -5.95
N ASP A 13 11.12 -7.00 -6.48
CA ASP A 13 10.88 -8.28 -7.16
C ASP A 13 9.92 -8.22 -8.37
N ASN A 14 9.97 -7.14 -9.17
CA ASN A 14 9.18 -6.98 -10.39
C ASN A 14 10.06 -7.17 -11.66
N PRO A 15 9.69 -8.04 -12.63
CA PRO A 15 8.46 -8.84 -12.72
C PRO A 15 8.43 -10.06 -11.79
N ALA A 16 7.24 -10.36 -11.27
CA ALA A 16 6.94 -11.51 -10.43
C ALA A 16 5.74 -12.32 -10.95
N SER A 17 5.57 -13.52 -10.40
CA SER A 17 4.35 -14.31 -10.63
C SER A 17 3.14 -13.64 -9.98
N PHE A 18 1.95 -13.87 -10.52
CA PHE A 18 0.70 -13.37 -9.93
C PHE A 18 0.49 -13.86 -8.48
N LEU A 19 0.95 -15.06 -8.15
CA LEU A 19 0.84 -15.64 -6.81
C LEU A 19 2.02 -15.29 -5.90
N SER A 20 2.94 -14.43 -6.35
CA SER A 20 4.01 -13.92 -5.50
C SER A 20 3.48 -12.78 -4.61
N PRO A 21 3.95 -12.67 -3.36
CA PRO A 21 3.63 -11.54 -2.49
C PRO A 21 4.05 -10.22 -3.12
N PHE A 22 3.26 -9.18 -2.91
CA PHE A 22 3.66 -7.81 -3.25
C PHE A 22 4.64 -7.27 -2.24
N GLN A 23 5.61 -6.50 -2.73
CA GLN A 23 6.62 -5.85 -1.88
C GLN A 23 6.90 -4.45 -2.41
N PHE A 24 6.63 -3.43 -1.59
CA PHE A 24 6.87 -2.03 -1.92
C PHE A 24 7.77 -1.39 -0.86
N GLU A 25 8.90 -0.85 -1.27
CA GLU A 25 9.65 0.07 -0.41
C GLU A 25 9.05 1.48 -0.55
N ILE A 26 8.41 1.96 0.50
CA ILE A 26 7.75 3.25 0.55
C ILE A 26 8.60 4.23 1.35
N SER A 27 8.88 5.39 0.76
CA SER A 27 9.55 6.52 1.43
C SER A 27 8.61 7.72 1.49
N TYR A 28 8.51 8.33 2.67
CA TYR A 28 7.65 9.50 2.89
C TYR A 28 8.27 10.47 3.90
N GLU A 29 7.89 11.73 3.77
CA GLU A 29 8.25 12.82 4.68
C GLU A 29 7.00 13.23 5.48
N CYS A 30 7.16 13.33 6.80
CA CYS A 30 6.17 13.88 7.69
C CYS A 30 6.58 15.30 8.09
N LEU A 31 5.76 16.29 7.73
CA LEU A 31 6.01 17.73 7.90
C LEU A 31 5.45 18.27 9.21
N ALA A 32 4.49 17.56 9.83
CA ALA A 32 3.88 17.91 11.11
C ALA A 32 3.54 16.63 11.89
N ALA A 33 3.75 16.62 13.20
CA ALA A 33 3.42 15.47 14.04
C ALA A 33 1.94 15.12 13.91
N LEU A 34 1.66 13.84 13.64
CA LEU A 34 0.30 13.35 13.48
C LEU A 34 -0.28 13.00 14.84
N LYS A 35 -1.54 13.41 15.07
CA LYS A 35 -2.29 13.08 16.28
C LYS A 35 -2.82 11.64 16.24
N ASP A 36 -3.25 11.22 15.05
CA ASP A 36 -3.81 9.90 14.78
C ASP A 36 -2.82 9.09 13.92
N ASP A 37 -3.00 7.77 13.88
CA ASP A 37 -2.13 6.88 13.12
C ASP A 37 -2.28 7.09 11.62
N LEU A 38 -1.18 6.95 10.88
CA LEU A 38 -1.18 6.92 9.43
C LEU A 38 -1.51 5.50 8.96
N GLU A 39 -2.57 5.36 8.17
CA GLU A 39 -2.99 4.06 7.61
C GLU A 39 -2.47 3.90 6.17
N TRP A 40 -1.76 2.80 5.91
CA TRP A 40 -1.33 2.37 4.59
C TRP A 40 -2.16 1.17 4.15
N LYS A 41 -2.90 1.32 3.06
CA LYS A 41 -3.71 0.26 2.47
C LYS A 41 -3.21 -0.13 1.10
N LEU A 42 -3.06 -1.43 0.88
CA LEU A 42 -2.88 -1.99 -0.46
C LEU A 42 -4.20 -2.59 -0.92
N ILE A 43 -4.74 -2.05 -2.00
CA ILE A 43 -6.01 -2.50 -2.59
C ILE A 43 -5.71 -2.98 -4.00
N TYR A 44 -6.11 -4.22 -4.30
CA TYR A 44 -6.04 -4.80 -5.63
C TYR A 44 -7.40 -4.64 -6.32
N VAL A 45 -7.39 -4.00 -7.50
CA VAL A 45 -8.60 -3.79 -8.29
C VAL A 45 -8.96 -5.08 -9.02
N GLY A 46 -10.04 -5.73 -8.61
CA GLY A 46 -10.45 -7.03 -9.15
C GLY A 46 -11.21 -6.94 -10.47
N SER A 47 -11.87 -5.81 -10.72
CA SER A 47 -12.56 -5.48 -11.97
C SER A 47 -12.44 -3.98 -12.25
N ALA A 48 -12.28 -3.61 -13.52
CA ALA A 48 -12.24 -2.20 -13.91
C ALA A 48 -13.62 -1.52 -13.86
N GLU A 49 -14.70 -2.30 -13.83
CA GLU A 49 -16.08 -1.80 -13.92
C GLU A 49 -16.86 -1.90 -12.60
N ASP A 50 -16.38 -2.71 -11.66
CA ASP A 50 -17.10 -3.05 -10.43
C ASP A 50 -16.17 -3.14 -9.23
N GLU A 51 -16.27 -2.13 -8.36
CA GLU A 51 -15.49 -1.99 -7.13
C GLU A 51 -15.81 -3.09 -6.09
N THR A 52 -16.91 -3.85 -6.25
CA THR A 52 -17.22 -4.96 -5.32
C THR A 52 -16.21 -6.11 -5.39
N TYR A 53 -15.40 -6.15 -6.45
CA TYR A 53 -14.31 -7.11 -6.61
C TYR A 53 -12.96 -6.59 -6.10
N ASP A 54 -12.90 -5.36 -5.59
CA ASP A 54 -11.68 -4.81 -5.01
C ASP A 54 -11.32 -5.54 -3.71
N GLN A 55 -10.07 -5.94 -3.61
CA GLN A 55 -9.57 -6.71 -2.49
C GLN A 55 -8.58 -5.87 -1.68
N LEU A 56 -8.89 -5.65 -0.41
CA LEU A 56 -7.93 -5.09 0.55
C LEU A 56 -6.92 -6.17 0.92
N LEU A 57 -5.71 -6.08 0.38
CA LEU A 57 -4.65 -7.06 0.60
C LEU A 57 -3.91 -6.82 1.91
N GLU A 58 -3.71 -5.55 2.28
CA GLU A 58 -3.00 -5.19 3.50
C GLU A 58 -3.47 -3.83 4.02
N SER A 59 -3.46 -3.66 5.35
CA SER A 59 -3.82 -2.43 6.06
C SER A 59 -2.95 -2.24 7.30
N VAL A 60 -1.91 -1.40 7.18
CA VAL A 60 -0.94 -1.13 8.26
C VAL A 60 -1.19 0.23 8.87
N LEU A 61 -1.30 0.28 10.20
CA LEU A 61 -1.33 1.52 10.97
C LEU A 61 0.07 1.85 11.49
N VAL A 62 0.50 3.10 11.30
CA VAL A 62 1.79 3.61 11.76
C VAL A 62 1.54 4.82 12.66
N GLY A 63 1.85 4.69 13.94
CA GLY A 63 1.82 5.82 14.87
C GLY A 63 2.45 5.54 16.23
N PRO A 64 2.77 6.60 16.99
CA PRO A 64 2.68 8.02 16.62
C PRO A 64 3.79 8.45 15.62
N VAL A 65 3.44 9.24 14.60
CA VAL A 65 4.38 9.73 13.58
C VAL A 65 4.81 11.17 13.90
N ASN A 66 6.11 11.36 14.08
CA ASN A 66 6.71 12.68 14.31
C ASN A 66 7.24 13.28 13.00
N VAL A 67 7.67 14.53 13.06
CA VAL A 67 8.30 15.19 11.91
C VAL A 67 9.59 14.46 11.54
N GLY A 68 9.77 14.13 10.27
CA GLY A 68 10.95 13.42 9.79
C GLY A 68 10.75 12.68 8.47
N ASN A 69 11.80 12.00 8.03
CA ASN A 69 11.79 11.14 6.85
C ASN A 69 11.72 9.68 7.28
N TYR A 70 10.81 8.94 6.65
CA TYR A 70 10.53 7.56 6.98
C TYR A 70 10.64 6.67 5.75
N ARG A 71 11.00 5.42 5.99
CA ARG A 71 11.05 4.38 4.98
C ARG A 71 10.73 3.03 5.58
N PHE A 72 9.88 2.26 4.91
CA PHE A 72 9.55 0.90 5.30
C PHE A 72 9.18 0.06 4.07
N VAL A 73 9.15 -1.26 4.24
CA VAL A 73 8.66 -2.19 3.22
C VAL A 73 7.25 -2.61 3.59
N LEU A 74 6.28 -2.32 2.73
CA LEU A 74 4.93 -2.87 2.80
C LEU A 74 4.92 -4.19 2.04
N GLN A 75 4.53 -5.28 2.71
CA GLN A 75 4.39 -6.60 2.12
C GLN A 75 2.93 -7.05 2.24
N ALA A 76 2.42 -7.73 1.21
CA ALA A 76 1.08 -8.28 1.22
C ALA A 76 1.03 -9.58 0.43
N ASP A 77 0.17 -10.50 0.85
CA ASP A 77 -0.14 -11.70 0.08
C ASP A 77 -0.82 -11.32 -1.26
N PRO A 78 -0.70 -12.16 -2.31
CA PRO A 78 -1.38 -11.93 -3.59
C PRO A 78 -2.91 -11.91 -3.41
N PRO A 79 -3.67 -11.28 -4.32
CA PRO A 79 -5.13 -11.32 -4.30
C PRO A 79 -5.65 -12.75 -4.47
N ASP A 80 -6.83 -13.00 -3.92
CA ASP A 80 -7.58 -14.20 -4.23
C ASP A 80 -7.91 -14.21 -5.75
N PRO A 81 -7.73 -15.33 -6.46
CA PRO A 81 -8.06 -15.41 -7.88
C PRO A 81 -9.56 -15.47 -8.16
N VAL A 82 -10.35 -15.94 -7.18
CA VAL A 82 -11.79 -16.24 -7.35
C VAL A 82 -12.66 -15.00 -7.56
N PRO A 83 -12.40 -13.84 -6.91
CA PRO A 83 -13.12 -12.60 -7.18
C PRO A 83 -12.69 -11.90 -8.49
N LEU A 84 -11.76 -12.45 -9.27
CA LEU A 84 -11.26 -11.76 -10.46
C LEU A 84 -12.13 -12.05 -11.69
N GLN A 85 -12.62 -10.99 -12.34
CA GLN A 85 -13.20 -11.15 -13.68
C GLN A 85 -12.07 -11.31 -14.70
N VAL A 86 -11.92 -12.53 -15.21
CA VAL A 86 -11.04 -12.81 -16.35
C VAL A 86 -11.87 -12.64 -17.62
N SER A 87 -11.47 -11.70 -18.49
CA SER A 87 -12.07 -11.51 -19.82
C SER A 87 -11.52 -12.49 -20.85
#